data_AF-A0A5B0S335-F1
#
_entry.id   AF-A0A5B0S335-F1
#
_cell.length_a   1.000
_cell.length_b   1.000
_cell.length_c   1.000
_cell.angle_alpha   90.00
_cell.angle_beta   90.00
_cell.angle_gamma   90.00
#
_symmetry.space_group_name_H-M   'P 1'
#
loop_
_entity.id
_entity.type
_entity.pdbx_description
1 polymer ?
#
loop_
_entity_poly.entity_id
_entity_poly.type
_entity_poly.pdbx_seq_one_letter_code
_entity_poly.pdbx_strand_id
1 'polypeptide(L)'
;MSTSTLHQAPVHLFASKSVPSSLTVSDDGSYFATTTLNSTEHSICVFNFSSGKLLRKYDESITAITEMQQAGTAAYSLDDMEFGRRLAVERELGKTVESGLMPGACGSAVFDPSSTFLLYPSLLGIKSEVDLITI
;
A
#
# COMPACT_ATOMS: atom_id res chain seq x y z
N MET A 1 13.73 -36.11 27.30
CA MET A 1 14.07 -35.41 26.04
C MET A 1 12.76 -35.10 25.33
N SER A 2 12.18 -33.93 25.62
CA SER A 2 10.92 -33.50 25.02
C SER A 2 11.24 -32.55 23.88
N THR A 3 11.09 -33.03 22.65
CA THR A 3 11.17 -32.22 21.44
C THR A 3 9.93 -31.34 21.38
N SER A 4 10.06 -30.03 21.64
CA SER A 4 8.96 -29.09 21.42
C SER A 4 8.80 -28.87 19.92
N THR A 5 7.72 -29.38 19.36
CA THR A 5 7.28 -29.09 18.00
C THR A 5 7.01 -27.58 17.90
N LEU A 6 7.90 -26.85 17.24
CA LEU A 6 7.60 -25.49 16.79
C LEU A 6 6.44 -25.60 15.80
N HIS A 7 5.25 -25.25 16.26
CA HIS A 7 4.09 -25.09 15.40
C HIS A 7 4.40 -23.91 14.49
N GLN A 8 4.85 -24.22 13.28
CA GLN A 8 5.12 -23.24 12.24
C GLN A 8 3.79 -22.55 11.90
N ALA A 9 3.57 -21.37 12.49
CA ALA A 9 2.46 -20.51 12.11
C ALA A 9 2.62 -20.18 10.62
N PRO A 10 1.56 -20.31 9.80
CA PRO A 10 1.64 -19.96 8.41
C PRO A 10 1.97 -18.47 8.31
N VAL A 11 3.18 -18.16 7.84
CA VAL A 11 3.60 -16.80 7.51
C VAL A 11 2.83 -16.38 6.27
N HIS A 12 1.60 -15.88 6.47
CA HIS A 12 0.76 -15.30 5.42
C HIS A 12 1.24 -13.90 4.97
N LEU A 13 2.46 -13.49 5.36
CA LEU A 13 2.98 -12.13 5.21
C LEU A 13 3.22 -11.69 3.74
N PHE A 14 3.17 -12.61 2.78
CA PHE A 14 3.45 -12.31 1.37
C PHE A 14 2.20 -12.49 0.50
N ALA A 15 1.22 -11.60 0.68
CA ALA A 15 0.11 -11.45 -0.26
C ALA A 15 0.55 -10.83 -1.61
N SER A 16 1.76 -10.27 -1.67
CA SER A 16 2.38 -9.73 -2.88
C SER A 16 3.71 -10.46 -3.16
N LYS A 17 4.02 -10.65 -4.46
CA LYS A 17 5.34 -11.14 -4.91
C LYS A 17 6.46 -10.10 -4.69
N SER A 18 6.07 -8.86 -4.42
CA SER A 18 6.96 -7.72 -4.28
C SER A 18 7.28 -7.44 -2.82
N VAL A 19 8.49 -6.94 -2.58
CA VAL A 19 8.96 -6.58 -1.24
C VAL A 19 8.26 -5.30 -0.76
N PRO A 20 7.67 -5.29 0.44
CA PRO A 20 7.15 -4.06 1.05
C PRO A 20 8.26 -3.00 1.20
N SER A 21 7.98 -1.76 0.81
CA SER A 21 8.86 -0.62 1.01
C SER A 21 8.71 0.01 2.40
N SER A 22 7.56 -0.19 3.05
CA SER A 22 7.32 0.23 4.43
C SER A 22 6.29 -0.64 5.13
N LEU A 23 6.32 -0.61 6.47
CA LEU A 23 5.34 -1.25 7.35
C LEU A 23 4.99 -0.27 8.47
N THR A 24 3.72 -0.17 8.81
CA THR A 24 3.25 0.64 9.95
C THR A 24 2.21 -0.16 10.73
N VAL A 25 2.21 -0.04 12.05
CA VAL A 25 1.29 -0.73 12.95
C VAL A 25 0.29 0.29 13.49
N SER A 26 -0.97 -0.11 13.66
CA SER A 26 -2.00 0.75 14.25
C SER A 26 -1.76 0.93 15.75
N ASP A 27 -2.21 2.05 16.33
CA ASP A 27 -1.94 2.40 17.73
C ASP A 27 -2.51 1.39 18.73
N ASP A 28 -3.65 0.79 18.39
CA ASP A 28 -4.29 -0.29 19.17
C ASP A 28 -3.68 -1.68 18.92
N GLY A 29 -2.73 -1.80 17.99
CA GLY A 29 -2.07 -3.06 17.63
C GLY A 29 -2.96 -4.07 16.91
N SER A 30 -4.17 -3.68 16.49
CA SER A 30 -5.10 -4.57 15.79
C SER A 30 -4.67 -4.86 14.35
N TYR A 31 -3.98 -3.91 13.71
CA TYR A 31 -3.65 -3.94 12.29
C TYR A 31 -2.19 -3.56 12.02
N PHE A 32 -1.68 -4.03 10.88
CA PHE A 32 -0.54 -3.38 10.24
C PHE A 32 -0.84 -3.15 8.76
N ALA A 33 -0.27 -2.09 8.23
CA ALA A 33 -0.30 -1.76 6.81
C ALA A 33 1.10 -1.90 6.22
N THR A 34 1.17 -2.35 4.97
CA THR A 34 2.39 -2.33 4.18
C THR A 34 2.16 -1.52 2.92
N THR A 35 3.11 -0.64 2.59
CA THR A 35 3.18 -0.03 1.27
C THR A 35 4.17 -0.81 0.43
N THR A 36 3.81 -1.06 -0.82
CA THR A 36 4.70 -1.63 -1.83
C THR A 36 4.72 -0.67 -3.00
N LEU A 37 5.91 -0.23 -3.42
CA LEU A 37 6.11 0.53 -4.64
C LEU A 37 7.31 -0.04 -5.41
N ASN A 38 7.13 -0.31 -6.71
CA ASN A 38 8.18 -0.58 -7.69
C ASN A 38 7.78 -0.01 -9.05
N SER A 39 8.52 -0.30 -10.13
CA SER A 39 8.22 0.27 -11.46
C SER A 39 6.85 -0.14 -12.04
N THR A 40 6.20 -1.17 -11.50
CA THR A 40 4.95 -1.75 -12.02
C THR A 40 3.82 -1.85 -10.99
N GLU A 41 4.13 -1.89 -9.70
CA GLU A 41 3.16 -2.05 -8.62
C GLU A 41 3.25 -0.86 -7.67
N HIS A 42 2.09 -0.29 -7.33
CA HIS A 42 1.90 0.54 -6.15
C HIS A 42 0.68 -0.02 -5.41
N SER A 43 0.87 -0.58 -4.22
CA SER A 43 -0.24 -1.14 -3.45
C SER A 43 -0.10 -0.90 -1.95
N ILE A 44 -1.25 -0.75 -1.30
CA ILE A 44 -1.37 -0.63 0.14
C ILE A 44 -2.14 -1.84 0.62
N CYS A 45 -1.49 -2.69 1.41
CA CYS A 45 -2.12 -3.88 1.98
C CYS A 45 -2.32 -3.67 3.48
N VAL A 46 -3.51 -4.00 3.98
CA VAL A 46 -3.85 -3.96 5.40
C VAL A 46 -4.10 -5.36 5.89
N PHE A 47 -3.48 -5.70 7.01
CA PHE A 47 -3.53 -7.02 7.60
C PHE A 47 -4.02 -6.95 9.03
N ASN A 48 -4.69 -8.00 9.45
CA ASN A 48 -4.92 -8.25 10.87
C ASN A 48 -3.57 -8.62 11.52
N PHE A 49 -3.19 -7.93 12.59
CA PHE A 49 -1.86 -8.07 13.18
C PHE A 49 -1.63 -9.45 13.80
N SER A 50 -2.60 -9.94 14.57
CA SER A 50 -2.44 -11.21 15.30
C SER A 50 -2.46 -12.44 14.40
N SER A 51 -3.30 -12.43 13.36
CA SER A 51 -3.44 -13.56 12.43
C SER A 51 -2.58 -13.46 11.17
N GLY A 52 -2.05 -12.28 10.85
CA GLY A 52 -1.32 -12.01 9.61
C GLY A 52 -2.17 -12.12 8.34
N LYS A 53 -3.50 -12.18 8.47
CA LYS A 53 -4.41 -12.30 7.32
C LYS A 53 -4.56 -10.95 6.63
N LEU A 54 -4.50 -10.96 5.29
CA LEU A 54 -4.83 -9.81 4.47
C LEU A 54 -6.32 -9.49 4.64
N LEU A 55 -6.62 -8.27 5.08
CA LEU A 55 -7.97 -7.74 5.20
C LEU A 55 -8.36 -6.97 3.95
N ARG A 56 -7.44 -6.14 3.45
CA ARG A 56 -7.70 -5.30 2.28
C ARG A 56 -6.43 -5.02 1.49
N LYS A 57 -6.59 -4.86 0.18
CA LYS A 57 -5.54 -4.40 -0.73
C LYS A 57 -6.11 -3.28 -1.59
N TYR A 58 -5.45 -2.13 -1.56
CA TYR A 58 -5.70 -1.00 -2.43
C TYR A 58 -4.70 -1.04 -3.59
N ASP A 59 -5.21 -1.00 -4.82
CA ASP A 59 -4.41 -0.91 -6.03
C ASP A 59 -4.29 0.56 -6.43
N GLU A 60 -3.10 1.13 -6.24
CA GLU A 60 -2.73 2.48 -6.62
C GLU A 60 -1.77 2.47 -7.82
N SER A 61 -1.69 1.36 -8.54
CA SER A 61 -0.81 1.24 -9.69
C SER A 61 -1.16 2.29 -10.74
N ILE A 62 -0.12 2.75 -11.43
CA ILE A 62 -0.24 3.67 -12.57
C ILE A 62 -1.27 3.15 -13.58
N THR A 63 -1.31 1.84 -13.80
CA THR A 63 -2.27 1.19 -14.69
C THR A 63 -3.69 1.41 -14.21
N ALA A 64 -4.00 1.06 -12.96
CA ALA A 64 -5.34 1.23 -12.39
C ALA A 64 -5.80 2.70 -12.45
N ILE A 65 -4.92 3.63 -12.11
CA ILE A 65 -5.23 5.07 -12.12
C ILE A 65 -5.46 5.58 -13.55
N THR A 66 -4.66 5.12 -14.52
CA THR A 66 -4.81 5.49 -15.93
C THR A 66 -6.14 4.99 -16.50
N GLU A 67 -6.52 3.74 -16.18
CA GLU A 67 -7.80 3.17 -16.58
C GLU A 67 -8.99 3.96 -15.99
N MET A 68 -8.93 4.31 -14.69
CA MET A 68 -9.97 5.13 -14.04
C MET A 68 -10.09 6.53 -14.65
N GLN A 69 -8.96 7.17 -14.98
CA GLN A 69 -8.94 8.49 -15.63
C GLN A 69 -9.58 8.41 -17.03
N GLN A 70 -9.22 7.41 -17.83
CA GLN A 70 -9.75 7.22 -19.19
C GLN A 70 -11.24 6.85 -19.20
N ALA A 71 -11.68 6.04 -18.23
CA ALA A 71 -13.08 5.67 -18.07
C ALA A 71 -13.95 6.81 -17.51
N GLY A 72 -13.34 7.91 -17.02
CA GLY A 72 -14.04 8.99 -16.35
C GLY A 72 -14.66 8.60 -15.01
N THR A 73 -14.19 7.51 -14.40
CA THR A 73 -14.68 6.99 -13.11
C THR A 73 -13.83 7.44 -11.93
N ALA A 74 -12.73 8.15 -12.18
CA ALA A 74 -11.91 8.73 -11.13
C ALA A 74 -12.73 9.75 -10.31
N ALA A 75 -12.68 9.62 -8.98
CA ALA A 75 -13.33 10.56 -8.06
C ALA A 75 -12.82 12.00 -8.22
N TYR A 76 -11.58 12.13 -8.71
CA TYR A 76 -10.96 13.40 -9.04
C TYR A 76 -10.19 13.23 -10.36
N SER A 77 -10.57 14.02 -11.37
CA SER A 77 -9.92 14.03 -12.68
C SER A 77 -8.93 15.18 -12.79
N LEU A 78 -7.71 14.87 -13.19
CA LEU A 78 -6.68 15.85 -13.52
C LEU A 78 -6.79 16.27 -14.99
N ASP A 79 -6.31 17.47 -15.32
CA ASP A 79 -5.99 17.82 -16.70
C ASP A 79 -4.90 16.89 -17.25
N ASP A 80 -4.91 16.63 -18.56
CA ASP A 80 -4.01 15.71 -19.22
C ASP A 80 -2.52 16.07 -19.03
N MET A 81 -2.20 17.37 -19.04
CA MET A 81 -0.81 17.82 -18.85
C MET A 81 -0.34 17.57 -17.41
N GLU A 82 -1.13 17.95 -16.42
CA GLU A 82 -0.82 17.71 -15.01
C GLU A 82 -0.80 16.21 -14.67
N PHE A 83 -1.74 15.43 -15.23
CA PHE A 83 -1.76 13.98 -15.09
C PHE A 83 -0.47 13.37 -15.63
N GLY A 84 -0.08 13.73 -16.86
CA GLY A 84 1.15 13.26 -17.49
C GLY A 84 2.40 13.62 -16.68
N ARG A 85 2.43 14.82 -16.09
CA ARG A 85 3.54 15.26 -15.21
C ARG A 85 3.65 14.39 -13.96
N ARG A 86 2.54 14.12 -13.28
CA ARG A 86 2.54 13.27 -12.08
C ARG A 86 2.87 11.81 -12.40
N LEU A 87 2.36 11.31 -13.52
CA LEU A 87 2.65 9.98 -14.02
C LEU A 87 4.15 9.75 -14.25
N ALA A 88 4.85 10.74 -14.81
CA ALA A 88 6.30 10.66 -15.01
C ALA A 88 7.06 10.58 -13.69
N VAL A 89 6.66 11.39 -12.70
CA VAL A 89 7.26 11.37 -11.35
C VAL A 89 7.03 10.02 -10.67
N GLU A 90 5.81 9.49 -10.72
CA GLU A 90 5.46 8.21 -10.09
C GLU A 90 6.28 7.05 -10.69
N ARG A 91 6.53 7.05 -12.00
CA ARG A 91 7.39 6.04 -12.66
C ARG A 91 8.84 6.11 -12.19
N GLU A 92 9.41 7.31 -12.13
CA GLU A 92 10.79 7.48 -11.66
C GLU A 92 10.93 7.13 -10.18
N LEU A 93 9.90 7.42 -9.37
CA LEU A 93 9.84 7.02 -7.97
C LEU A 93 9.83 5.48 -7.84
N GLY A 94 9.01 4.79 -8.64
CA GLY A 94 8.96 3.33 -8.68
C GLY A 94 10.31 2.70 -9.01
N LYS A 95 11.03 3.23 -10.02
CA LYS A 95 12.39 2.79 -10.36
C LYS A 95 13.39 3.06 -9.23
N THR A 96 13.27 4.22 -8.57
CA THR A 96 14.16 4.60 -7.47
C THR A 96 14.00 3.64 -6.28
N VAL A 97 12.76 3.32 -5.91
CA VAL A 97 12.48 2.36 -4.84
C VAL A 97 12.94 0.95 -5.24
N GLU A 98 12.65 0.51 -6.47
CA GLU A 98 13.06 -0.81 -6.98
C GLU A 98 14.58 -0.99 -7.04
N SER A 99 15.31 0.06 -7.39
CA SER A 99 16.78 0.04 -7.39
C SER A 99 17.40 -0.04 -5.98
N GLY A 100 16.60 0.17 -4.93
CA GLY A 100 17.06 0.23 -3.55
C GLY A 100 17.88 1.47 -3.20
N LEU A 101 17.99 2.45 -4.12
CA LEU A 101 18.82 3.64 -3.93
C LEU A 101 18.29 4.54 -2.80
N MET A 102 16.96 4.62 -2.65
CA MET A 102 16.31 5.39 -1.59
C MET A 102 15.13 4.59 -0.98
N PRO A 103 15.41 3.72 0.00
CA PRO A 103 14.36 3.03 0.76
C PRO A 103 13.44 4.05 1.44
N GLY A 104 12.12 3.84 1.34
CA GLY A 104 11.11 4.72 1.95
C GLY A 104 10.76 5.99 1.17
N ALA A 105 11.32 6.21 -0.02
CA ALA A 105 11.01 7.40 -0.85
C ALA A 105 9.52 7.53 -1.23
N CYS A 106 8.79 6.41 -1.26
CA CYS A 106 7.35 6.38 -1.52
C CYS A 106 6.49 6.83 -0.32
N GLY A 107 7.08 7.06 0.85
CA GLY A 107 6.34 7.23 2.09
C GLY A 107 5.72 5.93 2.61
N SER A 108 4.88 6.07 3.64
CA SER A 108 4.23 4.96 4.32
C SER A 108 2.74 5.23 4.45
N ALA A 109 1.95 4.17 4.44
CA ALA A 109 0.58 4.23 4.93
C ALA A 109 0.58 4.38 6.46
N VAL A 110 -0.14 5.37 6.98
CA VAL A 110 -0.18 5.70 8.41
C VAL A 110 -1.62 5.59 8.92
N PHE A 111 -1.77 4.99 10.09
CA PHE A 111 -3.05 4.96 10.79
C PHE A 111 -3.27 6.28 11.51
N ASP A 112 -4.52 6.71 11.60
CA ASP A 112 -4.88 7.74 12.55
C ASP A 112 -4.87 7.19 14.00
N PRO A 113 -4.82 8.05 15.03
CA PRO A 113 -4.76 7.60 16.43
C PRO A 113 -5.94 6.73 16.88
N SER A 114 -7.09 6.78 16.19
CA SER A 114 -8.24 5.93 16.48
C SER A 114 -8.18 4.55 15.80
N SER A 115 -7.14 4.27 15.02
CA SER A 115 -6.99 3.05 14.21
C SER A 115 -8.14 2.78 13.22
N THR A 116 -8.90 3.82 12.84
CA THR A 116 -10.09 3.70 11.99
C THR A 116 -9.81 4.10 10.55
N PHE A 117 -8.95 5.09 10.36
CA PHE A 117 -8.56 5.65 9.08
C PHE A 117 -7.13 5.24 8.72
N LEU A 118 -6.92 4.99 7.43
CA LEU A 118 -5.59 4.80 6.87
C LEU A 118 -5.31 5.90 5.85
N LEU A 119 -4.22 6.63 6.04
CA LEU A 119 -3.77 7.68 5.14
C LEU A 119 -2.52 7.23 4.38
N TYR A 120 -2.46 7.49 3.09
CA TYR A 120 -1.29 7.13 2.28
C TYR A 120 -1.12 8.03 1.05
N PRO A 121 0.13 8.19 0.57
CA PRO A 121 0.40 8.92 -0.67
C PRO A 121 -0.07 8.11 -1.89
N SER A 122 -0.56 8.82 -2.90
CA SER A 122 -1.02 8.32 -4.20
C SER A 122 -0.68 9.35 -5.28
N LEU A 123 -0.69 8.96 -6.55
CA LEU A 123 -0.50 9.85 -7.70
C LEU A 123 -1.46 11.07 -7.65
N LEU A 124 -2.67 10.86 -7.15
CA LEU A 124 -3.69 11.92 -7.06
C LEU A 124 -3.51 12.84 -5.85
N GLY A 125 -2.67 12.49 -4.88
CA GLY A 125 -2.44 13.25 -3.64
C GLY A 125 -2.37 12.35 -2.41
N ILE A 126 -2.94 12.78 -1.29
CA ILE A 126 -3.08 11.95 -0.09
C ILE A 126 -4.49 11.37 -0.09
N LYS A 127 -4.61 10.05 0.00
CA LYS A 127 -5.88 9.34 0.16
C LYS A 127 -6.11 8.98 1.62
N SER A 128 -7.37 8.97 2.01
CA SER A 128 -7.82 8.50 3.31
C SER A 128 -8.89 7.43 3.10
N GLU A 129 -8.64 6.23 3.58
CA GLU A 129 -9.56 5.11 3.51
C GLU A 129 -10.20 4.84 4.87
N VAL A 130 -11.49 4.55 4.86
CA VAL A 130 -12.33 4.32 6.05
C VAL A 130 -12.74 2.84 6.11
N ASP A 131 -13.13 2.37 7.28
CA ASP A 131 -13.74 1.06 7.50
C ASP A 131 -12.90 -0.10 6.97
N LEU A 132 -11.67 -0.24 7.48
CA LEU A 132 -10.75 -1.36 7.21
C LEU A 132 -11.34 -2.77 7.48
N ILE A 133 -12.55 -2.85 8.05
CA ILE A 133 -13.14 -4.02 8.70
C ILE A 133 -14.44 -4.50 8.01
N THR A 134 -15.10 -3.68 7.18
CA THR A 134 -16.42 -4.04 6.60
C THR A 134 -16.31 -4.44 5.12
N ILE A 135 -16.79 -5.65 4.79
CA ILE A 135 -16.97 -6.19 3.43
C ILE A 135 -18.45 -6.05 3.06
#